data_AF-A0A943SA68-F1
#
_entry.id   AF-A0A943SA68-F1
#
_cell.length_a   1.000
_cell.length_b   1.000
_cell.length_c   1.000
_cell.angle_alpha   90.00
_cell.angle_beta   90.00
_cell.angle_gamma   90.00
#
_symmetry.space_group_name_H-M   'P 1'
#
loop_
_entity.id
_entity.type
_entity.pdbx_description
1 polymer ?
#
loop_
_entity_poly.entity_id
_entity_poly.type
_entity_poly.pdbx_seq_one_letter_code
_entity_poly.pdbx_strand_id
1 'polypeptide(L)'
;MNRIRSVEESGGSQMGLFTNWWKELPADPVIYNRIIELITDDEVIREGMRRIVQDPMGYYQGREKELKEKKISPKDTNEMCWRALMEYMLEKGIAMELGASDDIDAYREDMGALAAGMNLPFDPAWFNDDLRDPIRGGRGFQEPDLFYDYFPDDERDNEVDWNERLDEEWMDDGYCVGAMCFRPRVFGEIDGRIHFILKRENVEELKKLAKQTKHTAGKANDSII
;
A
#
# COMPACT_ATOMS: atom_id res chain seq x y z
N MET A 1 -19.53 -74.42 16.64
CA MET A 1 -18.82 -73.93 17.85
C MET A 1 -18.17 -72.60 17.47
N ASN A 2 -18.82 -71.49 17.83
CA ASN A 2 -18.40 -70.49 18.84
C ASN A 2 -17.09 -69.74 18.49
N ARG A 3 -17.14 -68.49 18.00
CA ARG A 3 -17.27 -67.18 18.71
C ARG A 3 -15.96 -66.68 19.34
N ILE A 4 -15.33 -65.66 18.73
CA ILE A 4 -14.53 -64.59 19.39
C ILE A 4 -14.69 -63.34 18.50
N ARG A 5 -15.69 -62.47 18.77
CA ARG A 5 -15.63 -61.18 19.48
C ARG A 5 -14.75 -60.09 18.84
N SER A 6 -15.47 -59.07 18.36
CA SER A 6 -15.05 -57.71 18.03
C SER A 6 -14.41 -56.99 19.23
N VAL A 7 -13.38 -56.20 18.95
CA VAL A 7 -13.00 -55.00 19.70
C VAL A 7 -12.60 -53.94 18.66
N GLU A 8 -13.32 -52.82 18.69
CA GLU A 8 -12.97 -51.56 18.05
C GLU A 8 -11.70 -51.02 18.69
N GLU A 9 -10.72 -50.57 17.90
CA GLU A 9 -9.73 -49.60 18.35
C GLU A 9 -9.22 -48.77 17.16
N SER A 10 -9.64 -47.50 17.15
CA SER A 10 -8.94 -46.31 16.67
C SER A 10 -8.23 -46.37 15.30
N GLY A 11 -8.97 -46.05 14.22
CA GLY A 11 -8.43 -45.25 13.11
C GLY A 11 -8.94 -43.82 13.31
N GLY A 12 -8.12 -42.80 13.53
CA GLY A 12 -6.93 -42.49 12.75
C GLY A 12 -7.25 -41.31 11.84
N SER A 13 -7.31 -40.13 12.47
CA SER A 13 -7.13 -38.76 11.97
C SER A 13 -7.54 -38.37 10.54
N GLN A 14 -8.43 -37.37 10.49
CA GLN A 14 -8.41 -36.20 9.61
C GLN A 14 -7.97 -36.40 8.14
N MET A 15 -8.96 -36.41 7.24
CA MET A 15 -8.85 -35.69 5.98
C MET A 15 -10.18 -34.97 5.70
N GLY A 16 -10.43 -33.94 6.50
CA GLY A 16 -11.37 -32.89 6.16
C GLY A 16 -10.73 -31.99 5.10
N LEU A 17 -11.34 -32.01 3.93
CA LEU A 17 -11.12 -31.16 2.77
C LEU A 17 -10.76 -29.70 3.14
N PHE A 18 -9.48 -29.32 3.02
CA PHE A 18 -9.06 -27.93 2.91
C PHE A 18 -8.40 -27.72 1.54
N THR A 19 -9.22 -27.60 0.50
CA THR A 19 -8.76 -27.17 -0.82
C THR A 19 -9.54 -25.93 -1.26
N ASN A 20 -8.78 -24.89 -1.64
CA ASN A 20 -9.16 -23.65 -2.34
C ASN A 20 -9.83 -22.51 -1.58
N TRP A 21 -9.08 -21.63 -0.90
CA TRP A 21 -9.66 -20.36 -0.43
C TRP A 21 -8.92 -19.07 -0.81
N TRP A 22 -7.85 -19.11 -1.61
CA TRP A 22 -7.35 -17.92 -2.31
C TRP A 22 -6.89 -18.30 -3.71
N LYS A 23 -7.78 -18.17 -4.71
CA LYS A 23 -7.32 -18.04 -6.09
C LYS A 23 -6.80 -16.61 -6.22
N GLU A 24 -5.48 -16.47 -6.26
CA GLU A 24 -4.80 -15.24 -6.71
C GLU A 24 -5.44 -14.84 -8.05
N LEU A 25 -5.97 -13.62 -8.12
CA LEU A 25 -6.57 -13.11 -9.34
C LEU A 25 -5.44 -12.52 -10.20
N PRO A 26 -5.44 -12.75 -11.52
CA PRO A 26 -4.58 -11.99 -12.41
C PRO A 26 -4.88 -10.49 -12.24
N ALA A 27 -3.87 -9.64 -12.42
CA ALA A 27 -4.05 -8.20 -12.45
C ALA A 27 -5.02 -7.85 -13.58
N ASP A 28 -6.11 -7.16 -13.25
CA ASP A 28 -7.10 -6.72 -14.25
C ASP A 28 -6.58 -5.43 -14.90
N PRO A 29 -6.15 -5.44 -16.18
CA PRO A 29 -5.59 -4.27 -16.82
C PRO A 29 -6.58 -3.11 -16.90
N VAL A 30 -7.90 -3.38 -16.93
CA VAL A 30 -8.92 -2.32 -16.96
C VAL A 30 -8.92 -1.55 -15.65
N ILE A 31 -8.88 -2.26 -14.52
CA ILE A 31 -8.85 -1.66 -13.18
C ILE A 31 -7.54 -0.88 -12.99
N TYR A 32 -6.40 -1.48 -13.33
CA TYR A 32 -5.10 -0.82 -13.17
C TYR A 32 -4.92 0.38 -14.09
N ASN A 33 -5.42 0.34 -15.33
CA ASN A 33 -5.36 1.50 -16.22
C ASN A 33 -6.12 2.68 -15.62
N ARG A 34 -7.27 2.43 -14.97
CA ARG A 34 -8.01 3.48 -14.29
C ARG A 34 -7.28 3.99 -13.05
N ILE A 35 -6.66 3.11 -12.27
CA ILE A 35 -5.79 3.50 -11.15
C ILE A 35 -4.65 4.41 -11.62
N ILE A 36 -3.97 4.06 -12.70
CA ILE A 36 -2.87 4.84 -13.29
C ILE A 36 -3.33 6.25 -13.71
N GLU A 37 -4.51 6.35 -14.32
CA GLU A 37 -5.11 7.64 -14.69
C GLU A 37 -5.39 8.54 -13.48
N LEU A 38 -5.79 7.94 -12.37
CA LEU A 38 -6.10 8.66 -11.13
C LEU A 38 -4.83 9.11 -10.37
N ILE A 39 -3.70 8.41 -10.54
CA ILE A 39 -2.42 8.70 -9.86
C ILE A 39 -1.71 9.92 -10.46
N THR A 40 -1.62 10.01 -11.79
CA THR A 40 -0.86 11.07 -12.47
C THR A 40 -1.49 11.42 -13.80
N ASP A 41 -1.31 12.66 -14.27
CA ASP A 41 -1.71 13.12 -15.61
C ASP A 41 -0.58 13.05 -16.66
N ASP A 42 0.65 12.70 -16.26
CA ASP A 42 1.77 12.59 -17.18
C ASP A 42 1.64 11.32 -18.04
N GLU A 43 1.37 11.50 -19.34
CA GLU A 43 1.14 10.37 -20.24
C GLU A 43 2.39 9.52 -20.47
N VAL A 44 3.60 10.08 -20.39
CA VAL A 44 4.85 9.32 -20.53
C VAL A 44 4.99 8.35 -19.36
N ILE A 45 4.70 8.83 -18.15
CA ILE A 45 4.70 8.00 -16.94
C ILE A 45 3.56 6.96 -17.01
N ARG A 46 2.34 7.37 -17.41
CA ARG A 46 1.21 6.45 -17.58
C ARG A 46 1.55 5.30 -18.53
N GLU A 47 2.14 5.58 -19.69
CA GLU A 47 2.54 4.54 -20.63
C GLU A 47 3.53 3.54 -20.01
N GLY A 48 4.50 4.02 -19.22
CA GLY A 48 5.41 3.15 -18.49
C GLY A 48 4.71 2.23 -17.50
N MET A 49 3.81 2.81 -16.68
CA MET A 49 2.99 2.05 -15.74
C MET A 49 2.09 1.03 -16.44
N ARG A 50 1.50 1.37 -17.59
CA ARG A 50 0.69 0.45 -18.39
C ARG A 50 1.50 -0.73 -18.91
N ARG A 51 2.76 -0.53 -19.32
CA ARG A 51 3.67 -1.62 -19.73
C ARG A 51 3.95 -2.58 -18.58
N ILE A 52 4.14 -2.07 -17.36
CA ILE A 52 4.30 -2.88 -16.14
C ILE A 52 3.07 -3.76 -15.91
N VAL A 53 1.87 -3.19 -16.00
CA VAL A 53 0.61 -3.92 -15.78
C VAL A 53 0.37 -5.00 -16.86
N GLN A 54 0.80 -4.75 -18.09
CA GLN A 54 0.70 -5.72 -19.18
C GLN A 54 1.62 -6.93 -18.99
N ASP A 55 2.82 -6.72 -18.45
CA ASP A 55 3.80 -7.78 -18.20
C ASP A 55 4.58 -7.54 -16.89
N PRO A 56 3.96 -7.78 -15.73
CA PRO A 56 4.63 -7.58 -14.44
C PRO A 56 5.78 -8.56 -14.24
N MET A 57 5.73 -9.74 -14.86
CA MET A 57 6.84 -10.69 -14.82
C MET A 57 8.04 -10.19 -15.62
N GLY A 58 7.79 -9.61 -16.80
CA GLY A 58 8.81 -8.95 -17.60
C GLY A 58 9.51 -7.81 -16.86
N TYR A 59 8.78 -7.03 -16.06
CA TYR A 59 9.37 -5.99 -15.21
C TYR A 59 10.39 -6.55 -14.20
N TYR A 60 10.12 -7.74 -13.64
CA TYR A 60 11.01 -8.39 -12.68
C TYR A 60 12.02 -9.38 -13.31
N GLN A 61 12.13 -9.41 -14.64
CA GLN A 61 13.07 -10.30 -15.33
C GLN A 61 14.52 -9.97 -14.91
N GLY A 62 15.26 -10.98 -14.42
CA GLY A 62 16.60 -10.80 -13.86
C GLY A 62 16.65 -10.31 -12.41
N ARG A 63 15.48 -10.10 -11.77
CA ARG A 63 15.31 -9.73 -10.35
C ARG A 63 14.61 -10.84 -9.56
N GLU A 64 14.68 -12.09 -10.02
CA GLU A 64 13.96 -13.22 -9.40
C GLU A 64 14.42 -13.50 -7.96
N LYS A 65 15.68 -13.19 -7.65
CA LYS A 65 16.23 -13.29 -6.29
C LYS A 65 15.49 -12.35 -5.33
N GLU A 66 15.18 -11.14 -5.77
CA GLU A 66 14.46 -10.15 -4.97
C GLU A 66 13.03 -10.59 -4.68
N LEU A 67 12.31 -11.09 -5.70
CA LEU A 67 10.97 -11.66 -5.53
C LEU A 67 10.98 -12.78 -4.49
N LYS A 68 12.01 -13.64 -4.52
CA LYS A 68 12.17 -14.74 -3.56
C LYS A 68 12.44 -14.23 -2.14
N GLU A 69 13.32 -13.24 -1.98
CA GLU A 69 13.65 -12.64 -0.69
C GLU A 69 12.44 -11.94 -0.06
N LYS A 70 11.70 -11.17 -0.85
CA LYS A 70 10.44 -10.51 -0.47
C LYS A 70 9.24 -11.46 -0.36
N LYS A 71 9.43 -12.75 -0.67
CA LYS A 71 8.40 -13.81 -0.67
C LYS A 71 7.19 -13.50 -1.56
N ILE A 72 7.43 -12.78 -2.65
CA ILE A 72 6.41 -12.44 -3.64
C ILE A 72 6.21 -13.65 -4.54
N SER A 73 4.97 -14.14 -4.60
CA SER A 73 4.60 -15.23 -5.50
C SER A 73 4.64 -14.73 -6.95
N PRO A 74 5.33 -15.42 -7.88
CA PRO A 74 5.24 -15.15 -9.31
C PRO A 74 3.82 -15.31 -9.89
N LYS A 75 2.88 -15.84 -9.11
CA LYS A 75 1.46 -15.99 -9.47
C LYS A 75 0.58 -14.88 -8.88
N ASP A 76 1.11 -14.09 -7.93
CA ASP A 76 0.40 -12.94 -7.35
C ASP A 76 0.70 -11.68 -8.18
N THR A 77 0.12 -11.64 -9.37
CA THR A 77 0.35 -10.53 -10.30
C THR A 77 -0.17 -9.20 -9.77
N ASN A 78 -1.16 -9.17 -8.86
CA ASN A 78 -1.61 -7.92 -8.25
C ASN A 78 -0.54 -7.37 -7.30
N GLU A 79 0.04 -8.21 -6.45
CA GLU A 79 1.15 -7.82 -5.59
C GLU A 79 2.34 -7.34 -6.43
N MET A 80 2.70 -8.07 -7.49
CA MET A 80 3.77 -7.66 -8.41
C MET A 80 3.48 -6.31 -9.08
N CYS A 81 2.28 -6.09 -9.60
CA CYS A 81 1.90 -4.83 -10.24
C CYS A 81 2.02 -3.66 -9.27
N TRP A 82 1.43 -3.74 -8.08
CA TRP A 82 1.47 -2.63 -7.12
C TRP A 82 2.89 -2.30 -6.67
N ARG A 83 3.75 -3.31 -6.43
CA ARG A 83 5.15 -3.09 -6.06
C ARG A 83 5.94 -2.43 -7.18
N ALA A 84 5.80 -2.97 -8.40
CA ALA A 84 6.45 -2.41 -9.57
C ALA A 84 5.97 -0.98 -9.87
N LEU A 85 4.69 -0.68 -9.65
CA LEU A 85 4.16 0.68 -9.78
C LEU A 85 4.79 1.63 -8.76
N MET A 86 4.90 1.23 -7.47
CA MET A 86 5.56 2.06 -6.45
C MET A 86 7.03 2.32 -6.79
N GLU A 87 7.78 1.27 -7.15
CA GLU A 87 9.19 1.39 -7.57
C GLU A 87 9.32 2.32 -8.79
N TYR A 88 8.41 2.21 -9.75
CA TYR A 88 8.39 3.06 -10.93
C TYR A 88 8.04 4.52 -10.60
N MET A 89 7.11 4.76 -9.66
CA MET A 89 6.77 6.11 -9.19
C MET A 89 7.97 6.80 -8.56
N LEU A 90 8.75 6.07 -7.75
CA LEU A 90 10.01 6.55 -7.17
C LEU A 90 11.05 6.85 -8.26
N GLU A 91 11.25 5.92 -9.20
CA GLU A 91 12.19 6.11 -10.33
C GLU A 91 11.86 7.35 -11.17
N LYS A 92 10.56 7.67 -11.32
CA LYS A 92 10.10 8.84 -12.08
C LYS A 92 9.99 10.12 -11.26
N GLY A 93 10.30 10.09 -9.98
CA GLY A 93 10.26 11.27 -9.12
C GLY A 93 8.87 11.86 -8.95
N ILE A 94 7.83 11.04 -9.07
CA ILE A 94 6.43 11.43 -8.76
C ILE A 94 5.97 10.90 -7.40
N ALA A 95 6.88 10.26 -6.67
CA ALA A 95 6.69 9.83 -5.30
C ALA A 95 8.04 9.93 -4.58
N MET A 96 7.97 10.00 -3.25
CA MET A 96 9.11 9.91 -2.35
C MET A 96 9.00 8.65 -1.50
N GLU A 97 10.14 8.09 -1.12
CA GLU A 97 10.17 6.94 -0.22
C GLU A 97 10.19 7.43 1.23
N LEU A 98 9.33 6.87 2.07
CA LEU A 98 9.46 7.02 3.51
C LEU A 98 10.41 5.93 3.99
N GLY A 99 11.68 6.31 4.19
CA GLY A 99 12.67 5.44 4.81
C GLY A 99 12.24 5.01 6.22
N ALA A 100 12.82 3.91 6.70
CA ALA A 100 12.64 3.43 8.07
C ALA A 100 13.36 4.28 9.13
N SER A 101 13.83 5.49 8.78
CA SER A 101 14.65 6.34 9.63
C SER A 101 14.10 7.76 9.72
N ASP A 102 14.21 8.30 10.91
CA ASP A 102 13.69 9.57 11.42
C ASP A 102 14.37 10.82 10.81
N ASP A 103 14.70 10.79 9.52
CA ASP A 103 15.36 11.90 8.83
C ASP A 103 14.32 12.86 8.24
N ILE A 104 13.83 13.75 9.10
CA ILE A 104 12.92 14.82 8.72
C ILE A 104 13.49 15.73 7.64
N ASP A 105 14.81 15.88 7.55
CA ASP A 105 15.44 16.72 6.54
C ASP A 105 15.32 16.07 5.15
N ALA A 106 15.51 14.74 5.06
CA ALA A 106 15.22 14.00 3.84
C ALA A 106 13.74 14.10 3.44
N TYR A 107 12.82 13.99 4.40
CA TYR A 107 11.39 14.19 4.12
C TYR A 107 11.09 15.59 3.57
N ARG A 108 11.64 16.63 4.22
CA ARG A 108 11.47 18.03 3.80
C ARG A 108 12.01 18.28 2.40
N GLU A 109 13.17 17.71 2.08
CA GLU A 109 13.80 17.83 0.76
C GLU A 109 12.94 17.17 -0.31
N ASP A 110 12.58 15.90 -0.12
CA ASP A 110 11.87 15.10 -1.12
C ASP A 110 10.42 15.58 -1.33
N MET A 111 9.67 15.81 -0.24
CA MET A 111 8.29 16.32 -0.35
C MET A 111 8.28 17.75 -0.89
N GLY A 112 9.27 18.57 -0.52
CA GLY A 112 9.43 19.92 -1.06
C GLY A 112 9.70 19.91 -2.57
N ALA A 113 10.50 18.96 -3.05
CA ALA A 113 10.74 18.78 -4.49
C ALA A 113 9.46 18.36 -5.24
N LEU A 114 8.66 17.45 -4.67
CA LEU A 114 7.36 17.07 -5.23
C LEU A 114 6.41 18.26 -5.30
N ALA A 115 6.27 19.02 -4.21
CA ALA A 115 5.39 20.18 -4.13
C ALA A 115 5.82 21.27 -5.13
N ALA A 116 7.13 21.53 -5.25
CA ALA A 116 7.68 22.47 -6.23
C ALA A 116 7.36 22.05 -7.68
N GLY A 117 7.45 20.75 -8.00
CA GLY A 117 7.10 20.22 -9.31
C GLY A 117 5.63 20.43 -9.69
N MET A 118 4.75 20.48 -8.69
CA MET A 118 3.32 20.74 -8.83
C MET A 118 2.92 22.20 -8.64
N ASN A 119 3.88 23.08 -8.34
CA ASN A 119 3.65 24.49 -7.96
C ASN A 119 2.69 24.62 -6.76
N LEU A 120 2.84 23.75 -5.76
CA LEU A 120 2.07 23.77 -4.52
C LEU A 120 2.81 24.51 -3.41
N PRO A 121 2.09 25.14 -2.46
CA PRO A 121 2.72 25.78 -1.31
C PRO A 121 3.43 24.73 -0.46
N PHE A 122 4.65 25.05 -0.02
CA PHE A 122 5.44 24.19 0.84
C PHE A 122 6.36 25.04 1.72
N ASP A 123 6.35 24.78 3.03
CA ASP A 123 7.31 25.36 3.98
C ASP A 123 7.91 24.23 4.83
N PRO A 124 9.24 23.99 4.76
CA PRO A 124 9.91 23.01 5.60
C PRO A 124 9.66 23.19 7.11
N ALA A 125 9.33 24.42 7.55
CA ALA A 125 9.02 24.72 8.95
C ALA A 125 7.69 24.12 9.44
N TRP A 126 6.84 23.61 8.54
CA TRP A 126 5.61 22.88 8.91
C TRP A 126 5.89 21.54 9.56
N PHE A 127 7.05 20.95 9.28
CA PHE A 127 7.44 19.64 9.77
C PHE A 127 8.41 19.86 10.93
N ASN A 128 8.19 19.22 12.08
CA ASN A 128 9.18 19.16 13.16
C ASN A 128 9.07 17.82 13.89
N ASP A 129 10.16 17.42 14.55
CA ASP A 129 10.21 16.19 15.36
C ASP A 129 9.53 16.35 16.73
N ASP A 130 9.17 17.59 17.10
CA ASP A 130 8.63 17.99 18.40
C ASP A 130 7.09 17.89 18.49
N LEU A 131 6.39 17.42 17.45
CA LEU A 131 4.93 17.24 17.44
C LEU A 131 4.49 16.08 18.36
N ARG A 132 4.58 16.30 19.67
CA ARG A 132 3.80 15.57 20.67
C ARG A 132 2.68 16.47 21.16
N ASP A 133 1.50 16.36 20.55
CA ASP A 133 0.28 16.69 21.27
C ASP A 133 -0.38 15.39 21.78
N PRO A 134 -0.35 15.10 23.09
CA PRO A 134 -0.92 13.88 23.67
C PRO A 134 -2.46 13.81 23.64
N ILE A 135 -3.13 14.68 22.87
CA ILE A 135 -4.60 14.76 22.81
C ILE A 135 -5.11 14.04 21.56
N ARG A 136 -5.07 12.70 21.55
CA ARG A 136 -5.98 11.87 20.73
C ARG A 136 -6.16 10.47 21.35
N GLY A 137 -6.34 10.42 22.66
CA GLY A 137 -6.89 9.24 23.32
C GLY A 137 -8.32 8.99 22.82
N GLY A 138 -8.50 8.03 21.91
CA GLY A 138 -9.82 7.48 21.59
C GLY A 138 -10.16 7.16 20.13
N ARG A 139 -9.23 7.23 19.17
CA ARG A 139 -9.51 6.69 17.83
C ARG A 139 -9.04 5.24 17.75
N GLY A 140 -10.00 4.33 17.57
CA GLY A 140 -9.74 2.90 17.45
C GLY A 140 -8.79 2.60 16.29
N PHE A 141 -7.95 1.60 16.49
CA PHE A 141 -7.03 1.06 15.48
C PHE A 141 -7.81 0.67 14.21
N GLN A 142 -7.41 1.22 13.07
CA GLN A 142 -7.82 0.76 11.75
C GLN A 142 -6.61 0.09 11.08
N GLU A 143 -6.85 -0.99 10.34
CA GLU A 143 -5.81 -1.67 9.56
C GLU A 143 -5.46 -0.85 8.31
N PRO A 144 -4.21 -0.92 7.81
CA PRO A 144 -3.64 0.12 6.97
C PRO A 144 -4.17 0.11 5.52
N ASP A 145 -4.83 1.19 5.13
CA ASP A 145 -5.34 1.38 3.76
C ASP A 145 -4.57 2.46 3.01
N LEU A 146 -4.36 2.22 1.72
CA LEU A 146 -4.05 3.25 0.74
C LEU A 146 -4.92 4.50 1.01
N PHE A 147 -4.25 5.66 1.08
CA PHE A 147 -4.87 6.97 1.33
C PHE A 147 -5.46 7.14 2.76
N TYR A 148 -4.89 6.40 3.72
CA TYR A 148 -5.08 6.30 5.18
C TYR A 148 -6.43 5.76 5.69
N ASP A 149 -6.31 4.74 6.55
CA ASP A 149 -7.02 4.59 7.83
C ASP A 149 -5.98 4.04 8.86
N TYR A 150 -5.37 4.99 9.57
CA TYR A 150 -4.50 4.97 10.77
C TYR A 150 -3.36 3.92 10.95
N PHE A 151 -2.13 4.41 11.15
CA PHE A 151 -1.01 3.70 11.78
C PHE A 151 -0.63 4.43 13.08
N PRO A 152 -0.69 3.76 14.24
CA PRO A 152 0.40 3.95 15.19
C PRO A 152 0.85 2.60 15.76
N ASP A 153 2.13 2.32 15.58
CA ASP A 153 2.91 1.84 16.71
C ASP A 153 3.65 3.11 17.20
N ASP A 154 3.64 3.35 18.51
CA ASP A 154 3.92 4.56 19.33
C ASP A 154 5.17 5.45 19.00
N GLU A 155 5.83 5.30 17.85
CA GLU A 155 7.08 5.98 17.50
C GLU A 155 6.98 6.92 16.27
N ARG A 156 5.81 7.06 15.62
CA ARG A 156 5.66 7.80 14.34
C ARG A 156 4.49 8.80 14.28
N ASP A 157 4.09 9.36 15.42
CA ASP A 157 2.94 10.27 15.53
C ASP A 157 3.03 11.50 14.60
N ASN A 158 4.24 11.93 14.23
CA ASN A 158 4.45 13.15 13.43
C ASN A 158 3.98 13.02 11.96
N GLU A 159 4.03 11.83 11.35
CA GLU A 159 3.70 11.66 9.92
C GLU A 159 2.24 12.00 9.60
N VAL A 160 1.33 11.63 10.50
CA VAL A 160 -0.10 11.94 10.34
C VAL A 160 -0.32 13.45 10.37
N ASP A 161 0.32 14.13 11.32
CA ASP A 161 0.21 15.59 11.45
C ASP A 161 0.83 16.31 10.25
N TRP A 162 1.95 15.80 9.73
CA TRP A 162 2.58 16.30 8.51
C TRP A 162 1.66 16.19 7.29
N ASN A 163 0.99 15.05 7.13
CA ASN A 163 0.04 14.84 6.04
C ASN A 163 -1.23 15.66 6.21
N GLU A 164 -1.80 15.75 7.44
CA GLU A 164 -2.94 16.62 7.74
C GLU A 164 -2.59 18.08 7.39
N ARG A 165 -1.38 18.53 7.74
CA ARG A 165 -0.90 19.88 7.44
C ARG A 165 -0.76 20.14 5.94
N LEU A 166 -0.20 19.19 5.18
CA LEU A 166 -0.11 19.29 3.72
C LEU A 166 -1.50 19.31 3.06
N ASP A 167 -2.40 18.45 3.52
CA ASP A 167 -3.77 18.37 3.00
C ASP A 167 -4.57 19.66 3.24
N GLU A 168 -4.33 20.34 4.36
CA GLU A 168 -4.92 21.65 4.66
C GLU A 168 -4.38 22.72 3.71
N GLU A 169 -3.06 22.80 3.55
CA GLU A 169 -2.41 23.83 2.73
C GLU A 169 -2.67 23.63 1.22
N TRP A 170 -2.86 22.39 0.77
CA TRP A 170 -3.16 22.06 -0.63
C TRP A 170 -4.65 21.98 -0.94
N MET A 171 -5.53 22.20 0.05
CA MET A 171 -6.97 22.06 -0.12
C MET A 171 -7.52 22.97 -1.22
N ASP A 172 -7.11 24.24 -1.22
CA ASP A 172 -7.58 25.24 -2.18
C ASP A 172 -7.04 24.99 -3.60
N ASP A 173 -5.89 24.30 -3.71
CA ASP A 173 -5.32 23.86 -4.98
C ASP A 173 -5.91 22.52 -5.47
N GLY A 174 -6.73 21.85 -4.64
CA GLY A 174 -7.40 20.60 -4.99
C GLY A 174 -6.53 19.34 -4.85
N TYR A 175 -5.45 19.39 -4.08
CA TYR A 175 -4.53 18.27 -3.86
C TYR A 175 -4.49 17.78 -2.41
N CYS A 176 -3.99 16.57 -2.22
CA CYS A 176 -3.75 15.91 -0.95
C CYS A 176 -2.56 14.94 -1.06
N VAL A 177 -2.09 14.44 0.08
CA VAL A 177 -1.07 13.39 0.14
C VAL A 177 -1.71 12.03 -0.15
N GLY A 178 -1.16 11.35 -1.15
CA GLY A 178 -1.35 9.94 -1.39
C GLY A 178 -0.28 9.11 -0.71
N ALA A 179 -0.67 7.96 -0.14
CA ALA A 179 0.27 7.03 0.47
C ALA A 179 0.03 5.59 -0.02
N MET A 180 1.12 4.89 -0.33
CA MET A 180 1.11 3.44 -0.57
C MET A 180 2.11 2.76 0.36
N CYS A 181 1.73 1.59 0.88
CA CYS A 181 2.54 0.86 1.84
C CYS A 181 2.47 -0.64 1.55
N PHE A 182 3.62 -1.30 1.55
CA PHE A 182 3.70 -2.75 1.52
C PHE A 182 4.18 -3.30 2.85
N ARG A 183 3.32 -4.12 3.47
CA ARG A 183 3.74 -5.03 4.52
C ARG A 183 3.93 -6.43 3.90
N PRO A 184 5.14 -7.02 3.94
CA PRO A 184 5.32 -8.41 3.59
C PRO A 184 4.50 -9.28 4.55
N ARG A 185 4.13 -10.49 4.13
CA ARG A 185 3.42 -11.48 4.96
C ARG A 185 4.28 -12.05 6.10
N VAL A 186 5.40 -11.41 6.43
CA VAL A 186 6.36 -11.80 7.46
C VAL A 186 6.29 -10.75 8.57
N PHE A 187 6.14 -11.20 9.81
CA PHE A 187 5.90 -10.38 10.99
C PHE A 187 6.79 -9.12 11.05
N GLY A 188 6.14 -7.95 11.09
CA GLY A 188 6.66 -6.73 11.73
C GLY A 188 7.36 -5.69 10.86
N GLU A 189 7.90 -6.04 9.69
CA GLU A 189 8.69 -5.10 8.88
C GLU A 189 7.83 -4.51 7.75
N ILE A 190 7.90 -3.19 7.52
CA ILE A 190 7.35 -2.57 6.31
C ILE A 190 8.41 -2.72 5.21
N ASP A 191 8.04 -3.29 4.06
CA ASP A 191 8.96 -3.55 2.94
C ASP A 191 9.15 -2.31 2.06
N GLY A 192 8.21 -1.36 2.12
CA GLY A 192 8.34 -0.06 1.48
C GLY A 192 7.11 0.80 1.72
N ARG A 193 7.31 2.11 1.85
CA ARG A 193 6.25 3.11 1.94
C ARG A 193 6.61 4.29 1.06
N ILE A 194 5.64 4.81 0.34
CA ILE A 194 5.81 6.03 -0.45
C ILE A 194 4.73 7.05 -0.12
N HIS A 195 5.08 8.32 -0.24
CA HIS A 195 4.13 9.43 -0.37
C HIS A 195 4.21 10.03 -1.77
N PHE A 196 3.10 10.58 -2.24
CA PHE A 196 2.99 11.28 -3.52
C PHE A 196 1.85 12.30 -3.46
N ILE A 197 1.80 13.21 -4.44
CA ILE A 197 0.74 14.22 -4.53
C ILE A 197 -0.41 13.66 -5.38
N LEU A 198 -1.63 13.74 -4.87
CA LEU A 198 -2.84 13.23 -5.52
C LEU A 198 -3.92 14.31 -5.61
N LYS A 199 -4.70 14.31 -6.69
CA LYS A 199 -5.91 15.13 -6.77
C LYS A 199 -6.97 14.63 -5.80
N ARG A 200 -7.54 15.51 -4.98
CA ARG A 200 -8.54 15.16 -3.96
C ARG A 200 -9.77 14.48 -4.55
N GLU A 201 -10.22 14.92 -5.72
CA GLU A 201 -11.37 14.34 -6.42
C GLU A 201 -11.17 12.87 -6.81
N ASN A 202 -9.92 12.41 -6.91
CA ASN A 202 -9.59 11.04 -7.32
C ASN A 202 -9.58 10.03 -6.17
N VAL A 203 -9.52 10.50 -4.91
CA VAL A 203 -9.28 9.66 -3.72
C VAL A 203 -10.30 8.52 -3.60
N GLU A 204 -11.60 8.84 -3.66
CA GLU A 204 -12.66 7.85 -3.42
C GLU A 204 -12.71 6.77 -4.51
N GLU A 205 -12.52 7.16 -5.77
CA GLU A 205 -12.48 6.20 -6.87
C GLU A 205 -11.24 5.31 -6.79
N LEU A 206 -10.09 5.89 -6.46
CA LEU A 206 -8.83 5.19 -6.31
C LEU A 206 -8.89 4.17 -5.16
N LYS A 207 -9.44 4.54 -4.00
CA LYS A 207 -9.73 3.63 -2.86
C LYS A 207 -10.61 2.45 -3.30
N LYS A 208 -11.70 2.74 -4.03
CA LYS A 208 -12.64 1.72 -4.52
C LYS A 208 -11.96 0.73 -5.49
N LEU A 209 -11.13 1.21 -6.41
CA LEU A 209 -10.45 0.37 -7.39
C LEU A 209 -9.32 -0.45 -6.74
N ALA A 210 -8.55 0.13 -5.82
CA ALA A 210 -7.52 -0.58 -5.10
C ALA A 210 -8.08 -1.80 -4.34
N LYS A 211 -9.23 -1.64 -3.67
CA LYS A 211 -9.95 -2.75 -3.01
C LYS A 211 -10.32 -3.89 -3.97
N GLN A 212 -10.65 -3.58 -5.22
CA GLN A 212 -11.00 -4.61 -6.22
C GLN A 212 -9.81 -5.46 -6.64
N THR A 213 -8.59 -4.92 -6.58
CA THR A 213 -7.37 -5.68 -6.92
C THR A 213 -7.00 -6.72 -5.86
N LYS A 214 -7.74 -6.82 -4.75
CA LYS A 214 -7.38 -7.60 -3.55
C LYS A 214 -5.99 -7.30 -3.01
N HIS A 215 -5.37 -6.23 -3.49
CA HIS A 215 -4.37 -5.54 -2.71
C HIS A 215 -5.00 -5.30 -1.34
N THR A 216 -4.27 -5.65 -0.29
CA THR A 216 -4.68 -5.38 1.08
C THR A 216 -4.60 -3.88 1.35
N ALA A 217 -5.31 -3.08 0.55
CA ALA A 217 -5.98 -1.88 1.03
C ALA A 217 -7.25 -2.40 1.72
N GLY A 218 -7.09 -2.84 2.96
CA GLY A 218 -8.18 -2.98 3.92
C GLY A 218 -9.28 -3.94 3.60
N LYS A 219 -9.37 -4.98 4.41
CA LYS A 219 -10.69 -5.50 4.74
C LYS A 219 -11.41 -4.44 5.57
N ALA A 220 -12.18 -3.56 4.92
CA ALA A 220 -13.24 -2.85 5.60
C ALA A 220 -14.21 -3.92 6.14
N ASN A 221 -14.28 -4.09 7.46
CA ASN A 221 -15.34 -4.89 8.06
C ASN A 221 -16.68 -4.25 7.69
N ASP A 222 -17.59 -5.06 7.17
CA ASP A 222 -19.01 -4.77 7.01
C ASP A 222 -19.67 -4.60 8.39
N SER A 223 -19.39 -3.50 9.08
CA SER A 223 -20.13 -3.10 10.28
C SER A 223 -19.66 -1.74 10.75
N ILE A 224 -20.52 -0.72 10.59
CA ILE A 224 -21.09 0.12 11.65
C ILE A 224 -22.13 1.05 11.00
N ILE A 225 -23.37 0.92 11.49
CA ILE A 225 -24.47 1.87 11.39
C ILE A 225 -24.35 2.81 12.59
#